data_AF-A0A1Z5HSW9-F1
#
_entry.id   AF-A0A1Z5HSW9-F1
#
_cell.length_a   1.000
_cell.length_b   1.000
_cell.length_c   1.000
_cell.angle_alpha   90.00
_cell.angle_beta   90.00
_cell.angle_gamma   90.00
#
_symmetry.space_group_name_H-M   'P 1'
#
loop_
_entity.id
_entity.type
_entity.pdbx_description
1 polymer ?
#
loop_
_entity_poly.entity_id
_entity_poly.type
_entity_poly.pdbx_seq_one_letter_code
_entity_poly.pdbx_strand_id
1 'polypeptide(L)'
;MVGVKNMAAENFPQELAEKIREGMKHGLTEEQMVKGIMAVGNLLGKFVKPDSPEEALMQEMWEIASEEEKEVMARLVYRLGQTKVH
;
A
#
# COMPACT_ATOMS: atom_id res chain seq x y z
N MET A 1 -23.57 -8.84 -15.39
CA MET A 1 -22.11 -9.06 -15.32
C MET A 1 -21.64 -8.36 -14.04
N VAL A 2 -21.78 -9.04 -12.92
CA VAL A 2 -21.54 -8.52 -11.56
C VAL A 2 -20.36 -9.33 -11.02
N GLY A 3 -19.28 -8.70 -10.56
CA GLY A 3 -18.29 -9.44 -9.76
C GLY A 3 -16.82 -9.01 -9.82
N VAL A 4 -16.39 -8.16 -10.76
CA VAL A 4 -14.95 -7.86 -10.87
C VAL A 4 -14.50 -6.77 -9.87
N LYS A 5 -15.38 -5.86 -9.45
CA LYS A 5 -14.99 -4.64 -8.72
C LYS A 5 -14.76 -4.78 -7.20
N ASN A 6 -15.18 -5.87 -6.55
CA ASN A 6 -14.95 -6.07 -5.09
C ASN A 6 -13.72 -6.91 -4.74
N MET A 7 -13.05 -7.52 -5.71
CA MET A 7 -11.93 -8.44 -5.46
C MET A 7 -10.61 -7.73 -5.12
N ALA A 8 -10.40 -6.51 -5.63
CA ALA A 8 -9.14 -5.79 -5.49
C ALA A 8 -8.84 -5.41 -4.02
N ALA A 9 -9.80 -4.82 -3.32
CA ALA A 9 -9.64 -4.44 -1.91
C ALA A 9 -9.53 -5.67 -0.97
N GLU A 10 -10.22 -6.77 -1.29
CA GLU A 10 -10.15 -8.01 -0.50
C GLU A 10 -8.81 -8.75 -0.69
N ASN A 11 -8.24 -8.73 -1.90
CA ASN A 11 -6.96 -9.37 -2.21
C ASN A 11 -5.75 -8.49 -1.89
N PHE A 12 -5.90 -7.16 -1.85
CA PHE A 12 -4.80 -6.23 -1.61
C PHE A 12 -3.99 -6.52 -0.33
N PRO A 13 -4.61 -6.78 0.84
CA PRO A 13 -3.85 -7.18 2.03
C PRO A 13 -3.07 -8.49 1.85
N GLN A 14 -3.60 -9.42 1.06
CA GLN A 14 -2.96 -10.71 0.79
C GLN A 14 -1.72 -10.54 -0.10
N GLU A 15 -1.83 -9.77 -1.18
CA GLU A 15 -0.71 -9.44 -2.06
C GLU A 15 0.40 -8.71 -1.31
N LEU A 16 0.03 -7.77 -0.44
CA LEU A 16 0.97 -7.06 0.40
C LEU A 16 1.66 -8.00 1.39
N ALA A 17 0.94 -8.96 1.98
CA ALA A 17 1.53 -9.96 2.86
C ALA A 17 2.57 -10.83 2.16
N GLU A 18 2.34 -11.20 0.90
CA GLU A 18 3.33 -11.93 0.10
C GLU A 18 4.61 -11.12 -0.10
N LYS A 19 4.49 -9.83 -0.40
CA LYS A 19 5.65 -8.92 -0.54
C LYS A 19 6.38 -8.68 0.78
N ILE A 20 5.65 -8.58 1.89
CA ILE A 20 6.24 -8.49 3.23
C ILE A 20 7.00 -9.79 3.56
N ARG A 21 6.41 -10.97 3.32
CA ARG A 21 7.09 -12.26 3.53
C ARG A 21 8.36 -12.38 2.70
N GLU A 22 8.32 -11.98 1.44
CA GLU A 22 9.49 -11.93 0.55
C GLU A 22 10.57 -11.02 1.14
N GLY A 23 10.22 -9.79 1.53
CA GLY A 23 11.14 -8.84 2.15
C GLY A 23 11.78 -9.38 3.44
N MET A 24 10.97 -9.95 4.34
CA MET A 24 11.44 -10.58 5.57
C MET A 24 12.42 -11.73 5.30
N LYS A 25 12.13 -12.58 4.30
CA LYS A 25 13.02 -13.67 3.88
C LYS A 25 14.38 -13.15 3.36
N HIS A 26 14.40 -11.97 2.76
CA HIS A 26 15.61 -11.29 2.30
C HIS A 26 16.29 -10.43 3.38
N GLY A 27 15.79 -10.44 4.62
CA GLY A 27 16.37 -9.71 5.74
C GLY A 27 16.02 -8.22 5.78
N LEU A 28 14.98 -7.79 5.07
CA LEU A 28 14.51 -6.41 5.14
C LEU A 28 13.87 -6.13 6.51
N THR A 29 14.24 -5.00 7.10
CA THR A 29 13.59 -4.49 8.30
C THR A 29 12.25 -3.85 7.98
N GLU A 30 11.40 -3.69 9.00
CA GLU A 30 10.14 -2.93 8.88
C GLU A 30 10.39 -1.55 8.27
N GLU A 31 11.40 -0.83 8.75
CA GLU A 31 11.73 0.51 8.27
C GLU A 31 12.08 0.52 6.78
N GLN A 32 12.79 -0.50 6.29
CA GLN A 32 13.09 -0.64 4.87
C GLN A 32 11.83 -0.95 4.04
N MET A 33 10.93 -1.77 4.57
CA MET A 33 9.65 -2.06 3.91
C MET A 33 8.73 -0.84 3.86
N VAL A 34 8.62 -0.07 4.96
CA VAL A 34 7.87 1.19 5.02
C VAL A 34 8.43 2.20 4.01
N LYS A 35 9.75 2.36 3.93
CA LYS A 35 10.39 3.20 2.91
C LYS A 35 10.08 2.74 1.49
N GLY A 36 10.03 1.43 1.25
CA GLY A 36 9.59 0.87 -0.03
C GLY A 36 8.16 1.26 -0.38
N ILE A 37 7.23 1.16 0.58
CA ILE A 37 5.83 1.56 0.40
C ILE A 37 5.73 3.06 0.12
N MET A 38 6.47 3.91 0.84
CA MET A 38 6.52 5.35 0.57
C MET A 38 7.02 5.65 -0.84
N ALA A 39 8.05 4.95 -1.31
CA ALA A 39 8.57 5.11 -2.67
C ALA A 39 7.51 4.74 -3.72
N VAL A 40 6.77 3.64 -3.51
CA VAL A 40 5.65 3.24 -4.38
C VAL A 40 4.54 4.30 -4.36
N GLY A 41 4.12 4.78 -3.19
CA GLY A 41 3.11 5.85 -3.08
C GLY A 41 3.52 7.13 -3.82
N ASN A 42 4.77 7.54 -3.68
CA ASN A 42 5.34 8.70 -4.37
C ASN A 42 5.43 8.53 -5.90
N LEU A 43 5.58 7.30 -6.40
CA LEU A 43 5.55 6.99 -7.82
C LEU A 43 4.10 6.98 -8.34
N LEU A 44 3.18 6.34 -7.63
CA LEU A 44 1.78 6.21 -8.05
C LEU A 44 1.05 7.56 -8.07
N GLY A 45 1.24 8.40 -7.04
CA GLY A 45 0.58 9.71 -6.94
C GLY A 45 0.86 10.62 -8.13
N LYS A 46 2.04 10.46 -8.76
CA LYS A 46 2.48 11.30 -9.89
C LYS A 46 2.07 10.80 -11.27
N PHE A 47 1.81 9.50 -11.44
CA PHE A 47 1.75 8.88 -12.77
C PHE A 47 0.50 8.03 -13.01
N VAL A 48 -0.27 7.70 -11.97
CA VAL A 48 -1.43 6.81 -12.10
C VAL A 48 -2.71 7.61 -12.02
N LYS A 49 -3.59 7.41 -13.01
CA LYS A 49 -4.97 7.85 -12.95
C LYS A 49 -5.75 6.81 -12.13
N PRO A 50 -6.55 7.22 -11.13
CA PRO A 50 -7.26 6.27 -10.29
C PRO A 50 -8.39 5.60 -11.11
N ASP A 51 -8.47 4.28 -11.02
CA ASP A 51 -9.47 3.45 -11.71
C ASP A 51 -10.68 3.12 -10.81
N SER A 52 -10.58 3.44 -9.51
CA SER A 52 -11.64 3.30 -8.51
C SER A 52 -11.76 4.54 -7.60
N PRO A 53 -12.94 4.81 -7.01
CA PRO A 53 -13.11 5.87 -6.02
C PRO A 53 -12.16 5.73 -4.81
N GLU A 54 -11.86 4.50 -4.40
CA GLU A 54 -10.95 4.18 -3.30
C GLU A 54 -9.50 4.58 -3.64
N GLU A 55 -9.04 4.28 -4.87
CA GLU A 55 -7.74 4.74 -5.36
C GLU A 55 -7.67 6.26 -5.47
N ALA A 56 -8.75 6.91 -5.93
CA ALA A 56 -8.83 8.36 -6.01
C ALA A 56 -8.72 9.01 -4.63
N LEU A 57 -9.44 8.48 -3.63
CA LEU A 57 -9.36 8.95 -2.25
C LEU A 57 -7.93 8.80 -1.69
N MET A 58 -7.31 7.63 -1.88
CA MET A 58 -5.93 7.40 -1.41
C MET A 58 -4.93 8.35 -2.07
N GLN A 59 -5.09 8.63 -3.36
CA GLN A 59 -4.26 9.59 -4.08
C GLN A 59 -4.46 11.02 -3.56
N GLU A 60 -5.70 11.47 -3.41
CA GLU A 60 -6.00 12.81 -2.88
C GLU A 60 -5.44 12.99 -1.46
N MET A 61 -5.59 11.98 -0.59
CA MET A 61 -4.99 11.97 0.75
C MET A 61 -3.47 12.03 0.69
N TRP A 62 -2.84 11.27 -0.21
CA TRP A 62 -1.38 11.24 -0.35
C TRP A 62 -0.81 12.58 -0.84
N GLU A 63 -1.50 13.26 -1.76
CA GLU A 63 -1.06 14.54 -2.32
C GLU A 63 -1.14 15.70 -1.32
N ILE A 64 -2.11 15.68 -0.40
CA ILE A 64 -2.24 16.72 0.64
C ILE A 64 -1.43 16.43 1.91
N ALA A 65 -0.99 15.19 2.09
CA ALA A 65 -0.30 14.75 3.30
C ALA A 65 1.11 15.35 3.41
N SER A 66 1.50 15.72 4.64
CA SER A 66 2.91 15.98 4.98
C SER A 66 3.76 14.71 4.83
N GLU A 67 5.09 14.85 4.86
CA GLU A 67 5.97 13.68 4.80
C GLU A 67 5.78 12.75 6.02
N GLU A 68 5.53 13.31 7.20
CA GLU A 68 5.20 12.55 8.41
C GLU A 68 3.86 11.81 8.26
N GLU A 69 2.85 12.44 7.66
CA GLU A 69 1.55 11.82 7.42
C GLU A 69 1.64 10.69 6.38
N LYS A 70 2.44 10.87 5.32
CA LYS A 70 2.74 9.81 4.34
C LYS A 70 3.46 8.64 4.99
N GLU A 71 4.38 8.89 5.91
CA GLU A 71 5.03 7.83 6.69
C GLU A 71 3.99 7.07 7.53
N VAL A 72 3.09 7.76 8.21
CA VAL A 72 2.00 7.14 8.97
C VAL A 72 1.11 6.30 8.06
N MET A 73 0.73 6.80 6.88
CA MET A 73 -0.03 6.06 5.88
C MET A 73 0.72 4.80 5.42
N ALA A 74 2.01 4.91 5.08
CA ALA A 74 2.83 3.77 4.67
C ALA A 74 2.94 2.71 5.77
N ARG A 75 3.07 3.12 7.04
CA ARG A 75 3.05 2.22 8.20
C ARG A 75 1.70 1.54 8.39
N LEU A 76 0.59 2.24 8.15
CA LEU A 76 -0.76 1.65 8.18
C LEU A 76 -0.93 0.61 7.09
N VAL A 77 -0.49 0.91 5.86
CA VAL A 77 -0.47 -0.05 4.74
C VAL A 77 0.37 -1.27 5.10
N TYR A 78 1.60 -1.08 5.59
CA TYR A 78 2.45 -2.18 6.05
C TYR A 78 1.74 -3.07 7.08
N ARG A 79 1.15 -2.48 8.14
CA ARG A 79 0.42 -3.24 9.17
C ARG A 79 -0.81 -3.96 8.61
N LEU A 80 -1.53 -3.37 7.66
CA LEU A 80 -2.65 -4.02 6.98
C LEU A 80 -2.18 -5.33 6.32
N GLY A 81 -1.06 -5.30 5.60
CA GLY A 81 -0.46 -6.51 5.03
C GLY A 81 0.00 -7.50 6.09
N GLN A 82 0.58 -7.03 7.19
CA GLN A 82 0.98 -7.91 8.30
C GLN A 82 -0.18 -8.71 8.90
N THR A 83 -1.42 -8.20 8.86
CA THR A 83 -2.60 -8.96 9.32
C THR A 83 -2.82 -10.26 8.54
N LYS A 84 -2.20 -10.41 7.36
CA LYS A 84 -2.27 -11.57 6.48
C LYS A 84 -0.94 -12.33 6.34
N VAL A 85 0.06 -12.01 7.17
CA VAL A 85 1.30 -12.80 7.28
C VAL A 85 1.04 -13.93 8.28
N HIS A 86 1.32 -15.17 7.88
CA HIS A 86 1.11 -16.39 8.66
C HIS A 86 2.38 -17.23 8.60
#